data_AF-A0A349Z859-F1
#
_entry.id   AF-A0A349Z859-F1
#
_cell.length_a   1.000
_cell.length_b   1.000
_cell.length_c   1.000
_cell.angle_alpha   90.00
_cell.angle_beta   90.00
_cell.angle_gamma   90.00
#
_symmetry.space_group_name_H-M   'P 1'
#
loop_
_entity.id
_entity.type
_entity.pdbx_description
1 polymer ?
#
loop_
_entity_poly.entity_id
_entity_poly.type
_entity_poly.pdbx_seq_one_letter_code
_entity_poly.pdbx_strand_id
1 'polypeptide(L)'
;RDAVKGDVARMMLYMDVRYEGSGSDSTPDLVLVNRTTGPGEAALGQLCTLIAWHNADPVDAAEAQRADTIYEYQGNRNPFVDHPEWVELLYPADSCDDEPTDPEEPPVDPEDPPVGGASPLILTGVIDAD
;
A
#
# COMPACT_ATOMS: atom_id res chain seq x y z
N ARG A 1 -16.68 9.50 -14.09
CA ARG A 1 -16.08 9.83 -15.41
C ARG A 1 -14.58 9.71 -15.24
N ASP A 2 -13.83 9.32 -16.27
CA ASP A 2 -12.39 9.09 -16.11
C ASP A 2 -11.60 10.41 -16.02
N ALA A 3 -12.02 11.44 -16.76
CA ALA A 3 -11.39 12.77 -16.79
C ALA A 3 -11.60 13.64 -15.52
N VAL A 4 -11.94 13.03 -14.39
CA VAL A 4 -11.99 13.70 -13.08
C VAL A 4 -11.33 12.84 -12.00
N LYS A 5 -10.76 11.71 -12.38
CA LYS A 5 -10.18 10.76 -11.44
C LYS A 5 -8.89 11.33 -10.85
N GLY A 6 -8.10 12.03 -11.67
CA GLY A 6 -6.89 12.73 -11.24
C GLY A 6 -7.20 13.88 -10.30
N ASP A 7 -8.23 14.67 -10.62
CA ASP A 7 -8.72 15.75 -9.76
C ASP A 7 -9.07 15.23 -8.37
N VAL A 8 -9.85 14.14 -8.30
CA VAL A 8 -10.23 13.50 -7.03
C VAL A 8 -8.99 12.96 -6.31
N ALA A 9 -8.06 12.34 -7.03
CA ALA A 9 -6.81 11.84 -6.44
C ALA A 9 -6.02 12.97 -5.77
N ARG A 10 -5.77 14.08 -6.47
CA ARG A 10 -5.05 15.24 -5.93
C ARG A 10 -5.79 15.91 -4.78
N MET A 11 -7.13 15.90 -4.78
CA MET A 11 -7.92 16.37 -3.63
C MET A 11 -7.72 15.48 -2.40
N MET A 12 -7.70 14.15 -2.57
CA MET A 12 -7.50 13.22 -1.45
C MET A 12 -6.07 13.29 -0.90
N LEU A 13 -5.07 13.36 -1.78
CA LEU A 13 -3.67 13.57 -1.41
C LEU A 13 -3.49 14.89 -0.64
N TYR A 14 -4.22 15.93 -1.02
CA TYR A 14 -4.24 17.20 -0.29
C TYR A 14 -4.81 17.07 1.11
N MET A 15 -5.87 16.27 1.30
CA MET A 15 -6.47 16.07 2.63
C MET A 15 -5.48 15.44 3.60
N ASP A 16 -4.68 14.47 3.13
CA ASP A 16 -3.61 13.83 3.92
C ASP A 16 -2.61 14.86 4.45
N VAL A 17 -1.98 15.62 3.53
CA VAL A 17 -0.95 16.60 3.93
C VAL A 17 -1.49 17.83 4.68
N ARG A 18 -2.76 18.19 4.47
CA ARG A 18 -3.34 19.41 5.05
C ARG A 18 -3.80 19.20 6.48
N TYR A 19 -4.19 17.98 6.84
CA TYR A 19 -4.86 17.66 8.09
C TYR A 19 -4.05 16.68 8.93
N GLU A 20 -2.87 17.09 9.37
CA GLU A 20 -1.93 16.31 10.21
C GLU A 20 -2.30 16.24 11.72
N GLY A 21 -3.51 16.67 12.08
CA GLY A 21 -4.00 16.65 13.47
C GLY A 21 -3.27 17.55 14.48
N SER A 22 -2.40 18.46 14.02
CA SER A 22 -1.56 19.32 14.88
C SER A 22 -2.28 20.59 15.41
N GLY A 23 -3.53 20.81 15.00
CA GLY A 23 -4.33 21.99 15.36
C GLY A 23 -4.89 21.97 16.78
N SER A 24 -5.11 23.15 17.36
CA SER A 24 -5.78 23.30 18.67
C SER A 24 -7.29 22.99 18.64
N ASP A 25 -7.83 22.70 17.46
CA ASP A 25 -9.25 22.57 17.16
C ASP A 25 -9.78 21.14 17.16
N SER A 26 -9.04 20.18 17.75
CA SER A 26 -9.40 18.75 17.80
C SER A 26 -9.59 18.10 16.43
N THR A 27 -9.01 18.70 15.39
CA THR A 27 -9.01 18.14 14.05
C THR A 27 -8.20 16.84 14.06
N PRO A 28 -8.74 15.72 13.57
CA PRO A 28 -8.02 14.46 13.51
C PRO A 28 -6.90 14.50 12.45
N ASP A 29 -5.88 13.68 12.65
CA ASP A 29 -4.84 13.40 11.68
C ASP A 29 -5.41 12.47 10.58
N LEU A 30 -5.66 13.02 9.39
CA LEU A 30 -6.16 12.26 8.25
C LEU A 30 -4.99 11.64 7.50
N VAL A 31 -4.97 10.32 7.39
CA VAL A 31 -3.88 9.59 6.73
C VAL A 31 -4.38 8.77 5.56
N LEU A 32 -3.73 8.83 4.40
CA LEU A 32 -4.03 7.90 3.30
C LEU A 32 -3.43 6.52 3.55
N VAL A 33 -4.23 5.48 3.31
CA VAL A 33 -3.84 4.07 3.45
C VAL A 33 -4.24 3.28 2.21
N ASN A 34 -3.52 2.19 1.92
CA ASN A 34 -3.85 1.28 0.81
C ASN A 34 -4.82 0.16 1.23
N ARG A 35 -5.92 0.51 1.91
CA ARG A 35 -6.98 -0.45 2.26
C ARG A 35 -8.35 0.21 2.22
N THR A 36 -9.40 -0.59 2.30
CA THR A 36 -10.74 -0.04 2.57
C THR A 36 -10.80 0.48 4.02
N THR A 37 -11.38 1.66 4.20
CA THR A 37 -11.58 2.29 5.51
C THR A 37 -13.08 2.37 5.85
N GLY A 38 -13.39 2.41 7.13
CA GLY A 38 -14.75 2.45 7.67
C GLY A 38 -15.14 3.81 8.26
N PRO A 39 -16.41 3.98 8.63
CA PRO A 39 -16.90 5.21 9.24
C PRO A 39 -16.18 5.53 10.56
N GLY A 40 -15.81 6.80 10.75
CA GLY A 40 -15.19 7.28 11.98
C GLY A 40 -13.67 7.07 12.07
N GLU A 41 -13.06 6.41 11.08
CA GLU A 41 -11.61 6.35 10.96
C GLU A 41 -11.07 7.67 10.41
N ALA A 42 -10.00 8.20 11.01
CA ALA A 42 -9.20 9.27 10.44
C ALA A 42 -8.24 8.73 9.36
N ALA A 43 -8.70 7.76 8.58
CA ALA A 43 -7.94 7.11 7.54
C ALA A 43 -8.75 7.12 6.24
N LEU A 44 -8.08 7.48 5.15
CA LEU A 44 -8.65 7.57 3.82
C LEU A 44 -8.09 6.42 2.98
N GLY A 45 -8.96 5.57 2.48
CA GLY A 45 -8.55 4.34 1.80
C GLY A 45 -8.24 4.51 0.31
N GLN A 46 -7.65 3.45 -0.26
CA GLN A 46 -7.34 3.25 -1.68
C GLN A 46 -6.18 4.10 -2.22
N LEU A 47 -5.12 4.32 -1.44
CA LEU A 47 -3.93 5.09 -1.84
C LEU A 47 -3.42 4.71 -3.25
N CYS A 48 -3.23 3.42 -3.54
CA CYS A 48 -2.67 3.01 -4.83
C CYS A 48 -3.64 3.23 -6.00
N THR A 49 -4.94 3.17 -5.75
CA THR A 49 -5.93 3.56 -6.75
C THR A 49 -5.84 5.06 -7.03
N LEU A 50 -5.66 5.88 -5.99
CA LEU A 50 -5.52 7.34 -6.14
C LEU A 50 -4.24 7.70 -6.89
N ILE A 51 -3.10 7.06 -6.58
CA ILE A 51 -1.85 7.23 -7.34
C ILE A 51 -2.04 6.83 -8.81
N ALA A 52 -2.69 5.69 -9.08
CA ALA A 52 -2.97 5.26 -10.45
C ALA A 52 -3.88 6.25 -11.19
N TRP A 53 -4.87 6.82 -10.50
CA TRP A 53 -5.76 7.84 -11.07
C TRP A 53 -5.04 9.16 -11.34
N HIS A 54 -4.18 9.61 -10.44
CA HIS A 54 -3.32 10.78 -10.65
C HIS A 54 -2.44 10.62 -11.89
N ASN A 55 -1.80 9.46 -12.05
CA ASN A 55 -0.92 9.18 -13.19
C ASN A 55 -1.68 9.06 -14.52
N ALA A 56 -2.91 8.54 -14.47
CA ALA A 56 -3.74 8.35 -15.66
C ALA A 56 -4.44 9.64 -16.12
N ASP A 57 -4.62 10.62 -15.24
CA ASP A 57 -5.37 11.85 -15.48
C ASP A 57 -4.57 13.08 -14.99
N PRO A 58 -3.63 13.57 -15.83
CA PRO A 58 -2.78 14.72 -15.50
C PRO A 58 -3.59 16.00 -15.29
N VAL A 59 -2.98 16.97 -14.59
CA VAL A 59 -3.61 18.28 -14.37
C VAL A 59 -3.95 18.94 -15.70
N ASP A 60 -5.21 19.36 -15.84
CA ASP A 60 -5.69 20.07 -17.02
C ASP A 60 -5.98 21.55 -16.74
N ALA A 61 -6.28 22.31 -17.78
CA ALA A 61 -6.54 23.74 -17.67
C ALA A 61 -7.79 24.07 -16.83
N ALA A 62 -8.79 23.19 -16.82
CA ALA A 62 -10.01 23.40 -16.07
C ALA A 62 -9.78 23.19 -14.57
N GLU A 63 -9.00 22.18 -14.19
CA GLU A 63 -8.56 21.96 -12.82
C GLU A 63 -7.67 23.11 -12.34
N ALA A 64 -6.67 23.52 -13.12
CA ALA A 64 -5.78 24.62 -12.75
C ALA A 64 -6.56 25.92 -12.50
N GLN A 65 -7.49 26.27 -13.41
CA GLN A 65 -8.36 27.43 -13.25
C GLN A 65 -9.26 27.33 -12.00
N ARG A 66 -9.78 26.13 -11.71
CA ARG A 66 -10.58 25.88 -10.50
C ARG A 66 -9.73 26.06 -9.25
N ALA A 67 -8.50 25.56 -9.23
CA ALA A 67 -7.57 25.72 -8.11
C ALA A 67 -7.21 27.19 -7.88
N ASP A 68 -6.95 27.96 -8.94
CA ASP A 68 -6.71 29.41 -8.85
C ASP A 68 -7.92 30.14 -8.26
N THR A 69 -9.11 29.83 -8.75
CA THR A 69 -10.36 30.42 -8.25
C THR A 69 -10.58 30.09 -6.78
N ILE A 70 -10.40 28.83 -6.37
CA ILE A 70 -10.54 28.41 -4.97
C ILE A 70 -9.54 29.14 -4.08
N TYR A 71 -8.29 29.28 -4.54
CA TYR A 71 -7.25 29.99 -3.80
C TYR A 71 -7.60 31.45 -3.54
N GLU A 72 -8.17 32.16 -4.51
CA GLU A 72 -8.63 33.55 -4.32
C GLU A 72 -9.65 33.69 -3.18
N TYR A 73 -10.46 32.65 -2.94
CA TYR A 73 -11.48 32.65 -1.88
C TYR A 73 -10.99 32.09 -0.53
N GLN A 74 -10.17 31.04 -0.54
CA GLN A 74 -9.80 30.30 0.68
C GLN A 74 -8.38 30.60 1.17
N GLY A 75 -7.49 31.10 0.31
CA GLY A 75 -6.11 31.46 0.66
C GLY A 75 -5.13 30.28 0.80
N ASN A 76 -5.57 29.04 0.56
CA ASN A 76 -4.75 27.83 0.56
C ASN A 76 -4.73 27.16 -0.82
N ARG A 77 -3.55 26.72 -1.26
CA ARG A 77 -3.34 25.99 -2.53
C ARG A 77 -3.31 24.49 -2.30
N ASN A 78 -3.80 23.73 -3.27
CA ASN A 78 -3.49 22.31 -3.36
C ASN A 78 -2.14 22.16 -4.08
N PRO A 79 -1.06 21.78 -3.38
CA PRO A 79 0.26 21.66 -3.96
C PRO A 79 0.34 20.59 -5.05
N PHE A 80 -0.54 19.58 -5.05
CA PHE A 80 -0.52 18.51 -6.06
C PHE A 80 -1.12 18.94 -7.40
N VAL A 81 -1.86 20.05 -7.45
CA VAL A 81 -2.27 20.69 -8.72
C VAL A 81 -1.13 21.52 -9.29
N ASP A 82 -0.38 22.21 -8.43
CA ASP A 82 0.73 23.09 -8.83
C ASP A 82 2.02 22.29 -9.14
N HIS A 83 2.25 21.21 -8.39
CA HIS A 83 3.43 20.34 -8.42
C HIS A 83 3.01 18.85 -8.39
N PRO A 84 2.42 18.33 -9.49
CA PRO A 84 1.98 16.93 -9.55
C PRO A 84 3.12 15.92 -9.38
N GLU A 85 4.36 16.32 -9.62
CA GLU A 85 5.57 15.52 -9.40
C GLU A 85 5.83 15.18 -7.93
N TRP A 86 5.26 15.94 -6.98
CA TRP A 86 5.45 15.66 -5.55
C TRP A 86 4.70 14.40 -5.09
N VAL A 87 3.74 13.91 -5.86
CA VAL A 87 3.06 12.65 -5.54
C VAL A 87 4.05 11.49 -5.51
N GLU A 88 4.95 11.40 -6.49
CA GLU A 88 5.98 10.35 -6.54
C GLU A 88 7.00 10.48 -5.40
N LEU A 89 7.31 11.72 -5.00
CA LEU A 89 8.25 11.99 -3.91
C LEU A 89 7.68 11.61 -2.53
N LEU A 90 6.40 11.90 -2.29
CA LEU A 90 5.76 11.69 -0.99
C LEU A 90 5.12 10.30 -0.85
N TYR A 91 4.70 9.69 -1.97
CA TYR A 91 4.05 8.39 -2.02
C TYR A 91 4.77 7.48 -3.02
N PRO A 92 5.99 7.02 -2.71
CA PRO A 92 6.78 6.17 -3.60
C PRO A 92 6.09 4.83 -3.88
N ALA A 93 6.52 4.12 -4.93
CA ALA A 93 5.93 2.85 -5.34
C ALA A 93 5.84 1.81 -4.20
N ASP A 94 6.82 1.78 -3.31
CA ASP A 94 6.88 0.89 -2.14
C ASP A 94 5.69 1.09 -1.18
N SER A 95 5.03 2.26 -1.23
CA SER A 95 3.78 2.54 -0.50
C SER A 95 2.59 1.69 -0.98
N CYS A 96 2.77 1.00 -2.11
CA CYS A 96 1.79 0.12 -2.74
C CYS A 96 2.13 -1.36 -2.66
N ASP A 97 3.20 -1.71 -1.95
CA ASP A 97 3.57 -3.11 -1.76
C ASP A 97 2.68 -3.73 -0.67
N ASP A 98 1.62 -4.41 -1.11
CA ASP A 98 0.92 -5.43 -0.35
C ASP A 98 1.77 -6.72 -0.34
N GLU A 99 3.03 -6.68 0.10
CA GLU A 99 3.67 -7.92 0.53
C GLU A 99 2.93 -8.33 1.81
N PRO A 100 2.10 -9.40 1.81
CA PRO A 100 1.79 -10.03 3.06
C PRO A 100 3.16 -10.44 3.59
N THR A 101 3.61 -9.81 4.68
CA THR A 101 4.69 -10.42 5.48
C THR A 101 4.12 -11.77 5.88
N ASP A 102 4.49 -12.80 5.13
CA ASP A 102 4.24 -14.18 5.49
C ASP A 102 4.69 -14.27 6.95
N PRO A 103 3.80 -14.62 7.91
CA PRO A 103 4.20 -14.71 9.29
C PRO A 103 5.37 -15.68 9.32
N GLU A 104 6.57 -15.15 9.59
CA GLU A 104 7.83 -15.88 9.64
C GLU A 104 7.55 -17.24 10.27
N GLU A 105 7.59 -18.31 9.45
CA GLU A 105 7.27 -19.65 9.93
C GLU A 105 8.09 -19.86 11.21
N PRO A 106 7.45 -20.14 12.36
CA PRO A 106 8.19 -20.36 13.58
C PRO A 106 9.23 -21.44 13.30
N PRO A 107 10.46 -21.32 13.84
CA PRO A 107 11.54 -22.23 13.50
C PRO A 107 11.05 -23.66 13.70
N VAL A 108 11.11 -24.43 12.61
CA VAL A 108 10.73 -25.85 12.59
C VAL A 108 11.64 -26.54 13.61
N ASP A 109 11.06 -26.95 14.74
CA ASP A 109 11.75 -27.72 15.77
C ASP A 109 12.29 -29.00 15.08
N PRO A 110 13.57 -29.37 15.23
CA PRO A 110 14.10 -30.56 14.57
C PRO A 110 13.31 -31.80 15.02
N GLU A 111 12.52 -32.36 14.11
CA GLU A 111 11.72 -33.56 14.33
C GLU A 111 12.62 -34.72 14.84
N ASP A 112 12.16 -35.37 15.91
CA ASP A 112 12.74 -36.60 16.45
C ASP A 112 12.93 -37.67 15.36
N PRO A 113 14.05 -38.43 15.36
CA PRO A 113 14.28 -39.43 14.33
C PRO A 113 13.25 -40.56 14.40
N PRO A 114 12.77 -41.08 13.24
CA PRO A 114 11.81 -42.17 13.24
C PRO A 114 12.44 -43.45 13.80
N VAL A 115 11.81 -43.99 14.85
CA VAL A 115 12.06 -45.31 15.42
C VAL A 115 11.89 -46.38 14.34
N GLY A 116 12.87 -47.29 14.29
CA GLY A 116 13.10 -48.24 13.21
C GLY A 116 11.94 -49.19 12.84
N GLY A 117 11.90 -49.53 11.56
CA GLY A 117 11.13 -50.62 10.98
C GLY A 117 12.00 -51.38 9.97
N ALA A 118 12.19 -52.67 10.22
CA ALA A 118 13.16 -53.56 9.58
C ALA A 118 12.96 -53.76 8.07
N SER A 119 14.05 -53.98 7.35
CA SER A 119 14.07 -54.71 6.07
C SER A 119 15.18 -55.78 6.13
N PRO A 120 14.91 -57.04 5.75
CA PRO A 120 15.87 -58.13 5.91
C PRO A 120 16.94 -58.13 4.81
N LEU A 121 18.18 -58.39 5.24
CA LEU A 121 19.38 -58.55 4.44
C LEU A 121 19.30 -59.80 3.53
N ILE A 122 19.54 -59.62 2.23
CA ILE A 122 19.83 -60.70 1.29
C ILE A 122 21.27 -61.14 1.55
N LEU A 123 21.47 -62.34 2.12
CA LEU A 123 22.80 -62.94 2.30
C LEU A 123 23.05 -63.97 1.20
N THR A 124 23.95 -63.63 0.29
CA THR A 124 24.50 -64.51 -0.75
C THR A 124 25.48 -65.49 -0.11
N GLY A 125 25.31 -66.79 -0.35
CA GLY A 125 26.26 -67.84 0.05
C GLY A 125 26.16 -69.04 -0.89
N VAL A 126 27.13 -69.16 -1.78
CA VAL A 126 27.44 -70.36 -2.59
C VAL A 126 28.25 -71.32 -1.69
N ILE A 127 28.16 -72.65 -1.92
CA ILE A 127 29.26 -73.65 -2.03
C ILE A 127 28.81 -75.06 -1.53
N ASP A 128 28.83 -76.01 -2.48
CA ASP A 128 29.09 -77.47 -2.51
C ASP A 128 28.43 -78.45 -1.50
N ALA A 129 27.70 -79.50 -1.91
CA ALA A 129 27.97 -80.69 -2.75
C ALA A 129 28.33 -81.92 -1.89
N ASP A 130 27.43 -82.91 -1.88
CA ASP A 130 27.65 -84.37 -1.97
C ASP A 130 26.31 -85.12 -2.02
#